data_AF-A0A0F2PJM2-F1
#
_entry.id   AF-A0A0F2PJM2-F1
#
_cell.length_a   1.000
_cell.length_b   1.000
_cell.length_c   1.000
_cell.angle_alpha   90.00
_cell.angle_beta   90.00
_cell.angle_gamma   90.00
#
_symmetry.space_group_name_H-M   'P 1'
#
loop_
_entity.id
_entity.type
_entity.pdbx_description
1 polymer ?
#
loop_
_entity_poly.entity_id
_entity_poly.type
_entity_poly.pdbx_seq_one_letter_code
_entity_poly.pdbx_strand_id
1 'polypeptide(L)'
;MAFNLEYDKNLEIKIIEQYAKDIDGLYCKDIMERIIFNYCDEKYVNDSYNLWTQCEGVNTQRQPILREALDMHLVGNYYSSTALLMCQLYGIIVDISHYAQNNNISISAEYKNLIAKHYKIEEHKINSEKGKFIQLSAIPESGALLWEAVTEYLQNEILCSSESKKRWMHQPLRNKICHGEQLNFGTKEHSLKAILCIDILMNLSNEIYKLSKITRNSIEGLDVGSNAQI
;
A
#
# COMPACT_ATOMS: atom_id res chain seq x y z
N MET A 1 -12.75 -6.77 5.45
CA MET A 1 -12.11 -7.56 4.39
C MET A 1 -11.09 -6.69 3.64
N ALA A 2 -9.82 -6.67 4.08
CA ALA A 2 -8.72 -5.86 3.50
C ALA A 2 -8.42 -6.32 2.08
N PHE A 3 -7.78 -5.53 1.19
CA PHE A 3 -7.37 -5.98 -0.16
C PHE A 3 -6.47 -7.22 -0.07
N ASN A 4 -7.11 -8.37 0.08
CA ASN A 4 -6.52 -9.66 -0.13
C ASN A 4 -7.01 -10.04 -1.52
N LEU A 5 -6.15 -9.86 -2.51
CA LEU A 5 -6.30 -10.61 -3.76
C LEU A 5 -6.41 -12.12 -3.48
N GLU A 6 -5.99 -12.60 -2.30
CA GLU A 6 -6.22 -13.96 -1.80
C GLU A 6 -7.68 -14.28 -1.35
N TYR A 7 -8.58 -13.30 -1.18
CA TYR A 7 -9.90 -13.56 -0.56
C TYR A 7 -11.14 -13.13 -1.35
N ASP A 8 -11.04 -12.23 -2.35
CA ASP A 8 -12.13 -12.09 -3.33
C ASP A 8 -11.84 -12.93 -4.57
N LYS A 9 -12.08 -14.23 -4.43
CA LYS A 9 -11.93 -15.21 -5.52
C LYS A 9 -12.77 -14.85 -6.74
N ASN A 10 -13.86 -14.09 -6.60
CA ASN A 10 -14.68 -13.70 -7.74
C ASN A 10 -14.00 -12.62 -8.59
N LEU A 11 -13.33 -11.66 -7.95
CA LEU A 11 -12.51 -10.68 -8.68
C LEU A 11 -11.30 -11.36 -9.32
N GLU A 12 -10.60 -12.21 -8.56
CA GLU A 12 -9.44 -12.97 -9.03
C GLU A 12 -9.79 -13.80 -10.28
N ILE A 13 -10.89 -14.57 -10.23
CA ILE A 13 -11.38 -15.34 -11.38
C ILE A 13 -11.67 -14.44 -12.57
N LYS A 14 -12.37 -13.31 -12.39
CA LYS A 14 -12.66 -12.37 -13.49
C LYS A 14 -11.38 -11.83 -14.14
N ILE A 15 -10.37 -11.52 -13.34
CA ILE A 15 -9.07 -11.05 -13.82
C ILE A 15 -8.35 -12.16 -14.58
N ILE A 16 -8.24 -13.37 -14.00
CA ILE A 16 -7.59 -14.52 -14.63
C ILE A 16 -8.30 -14.91 -15.93
N GLU A 17 -9.62 -14.97 -15.94
CA GLU A 17 -10.41 -15.24 -17.15
C GLU A 17 -10.14 -14.22 -18.25
N GLN A 18 -9.96 -12.94 -17.89
CA GLN A 18 -9.63 -11.92 -18.87
C GLN A 18 -8.21 -12.12 -19.41
N TYR A 19 -7.22 -12.38 -18.56
CA TYR A 19 -5.86 -12.72 -18.99
C TYR A 19 -5.81 -13.98 -19.86
N ALA A 20 -6.61 -15.00 -19.54
CA ALA A 20 -6.66 -16.26 -20.29
C ALA A 20 -7.36 -16.11 -21.65
N LYS A 21 -8.20 -15.09 -21.84
CA LYS A 21 -8.82 -14.76 -23.14
C LYS A 21 -7.85 -14.00 -24.07
N ASP A 22 -6.78 -13.41 -23.54
CA ASP A 22 -5.79 -12.64 -24.28
C ASP A 22 -4.69 -13.52 -24.96
N ILE A 23 -5.03 -14.75 -25.40
CA ILE A 23 -4.09 -15.69 -26.07
C ILE A 23 -3.47 -15.08 -27.36
N ASP A 24 -4.10 -14.07 -27.97
CA ASP A 24 -3.60 -13.35 -29.14
C ASP A 24 -2.73 -12.11 -28.84
N GLY A 25 -2.34 -11.89 -27.57
CA GLY A 25 -1.32 -10.91 -27.19
C GLY A 25 -1.76 -9.44 -27.21
N LEU A 26 -3.06 -9.15 -27.37
CA LEU A 26 -3.59 -7.79 -27.29
C LEU A 26 -4.16 -7.52 -25.89
N TYR A 27 -3.28 -7.26 -24.93
CA TYR A 27 -3.64 -6.84 -23.57
C TYR A 27 -4.65 -5.69 -23.61
N CYS A 28 -5.91 -5.94 -23.26
CA CYS A 28 -6.92 -4.88 -23.25
C CYS A 28 -6.97 -4.19 -21.90
N LYS A 29 -6.01 -3.27 -21.69
CA LYS A 29 -5.93 -2.36 -20.54
C LYS A 29 -7.30 -1.78 -20.14
N ASP A 30 -8.10 -1.41 -21.13
CA ASP A 30 -9.41 -0.79 -20.94
C ASP A 30 -10.43 -1.76 -20.31
N ILE A 31 -10.39 -3.05 -20.65
CA ILE A 31 -11.28 -4.06 -20.04
C ILE A 31 -10.88 -4.29 -18.59
N MET A 32 -9.58 -4.43 -18.33
CA MET A 32 -9.05 -4.58 -16.98
C MET A 32 -9.42 -3.40 -16.09
N GLU A 33 -9.25 -2.17 -16.59
CA GLU A 33 -9.66 -0.96 -15.89
C GLU A 33 -11.15 -0.97 -15.58
N ARG A 34 -12.01 -1.34 -16.54
CA ARG A 34 -13.46 -1.43 -16.31
C ARG A 34 -13.83 -2.47 -15.25
N ILE A 35 -13.17 -3.63 -15.23
CA ILE A 35 -13.37 -4.65 -14.19
C ILE A 35 -13.05 -4.06 -12.81
N ILE A 36 -11.88 -3.41 -12.67
CA ILE A 36 -11.46 -2.81 -11.41
C ILE A 36 -12.36 -1.64 -11.00
N PHE A 37 -12.76 -0.76 -11.93
CA PHE A 37 -13.67 0.35 -11.66
C PHE A 37 -15.04 -0.10 -11.18
N ASN A 38 -15.55 -1.21 -11.72
CA ASN A 38 -16.83 -1.79 -11.31
C ASN A 38 -16.73 -2.51 -9.97
N TYR A 39 -15.57 -3.11 -9.68
CA TYR A 39 -15.31 -3.75 -8.39
C TYR A 39 -15.12 -2.74 -7.25
N CYS A 40 -14.40 -1.65 -7.51
CA CYS A 40 -14.16 -0.58 -6.55
C CYS A 40 -15.37 0.36 -6.45
N ASP A 41 -16.52 -0.21 -6.13
CA ASP A 41 -17.78 0.49 -5.95
C ASP A 41 -17.89 1.15 -4.56
N GLU A 42 -19.05 1.72 -4.25
CA GLU A 42 -19.32 2.34 -2.95
C GLU A 42 -19.20 1.35 -1.79
N LYS A 43 -19.62 0.09 -2.00
CA LYS A 43 -19.51 -0.95 -0.98
C LYS A 43 -18.04 -1.21 -0.68
N TYR A 44 -17.22 -1.39 -1.72
CA TYR A 44 -15.78 -1.54 -1.57
C TYR A 44 -15.17 -0.38 -0.77
N VAL A 45 -15.47 0.87 -1.13
CA VAL A 45 -14.95 2.07 -0.44
C VAL A 45 -15.31 2.07 1.04
N ASN A 46 -16.55 1.74 1.38
CA ASN A 46 -16.99 1.70 2.78
C ASN A 46 -16.38 0.52 3.55
N ASP A 47 -16.23 -0.64 2.90
CA ASP A 47 -15.58 -1.79 3.50
C ASP A 47 -14.10 -1.49 3.78
N SER A 48 -13.38 -0.86 2.85
CA SER A 48 -12.00 -0.40 3.04
C SER A 48 -11.89 0.47 4.28
N TYR A 49 -12.78 1.45 4.46
CA TYR A 49 -12.75 2.31 5.65
C TYR A 49 -12.85 1.52 6.96
N ASN A 50 -13.79 0.57 7.04
CA ASN A 50 -13.98 -0.24 8.23
C ASN A 50 -12.71 -1.00 8.62
N LEU A 51 -11.90 -1.40 7.64
CA LEU A 51 -10.66 -2.13 7.88
C LEU A 51 -9.52 -1.22 8.28
N TRP A 52 -9.45 -0.06 7.67
CA TRP A 52 -8.45 0.94 8.01
C TRP A 52 -8.59 1.36 9.49
N THR A 53 -9.82 1.41 10.01
CA THR A 53 -10.06 1.71 11.44
C THR A 53 -9.55 0.65 12.42
N GLN A 54 -9.30 -0.57 11.94
CA GLN A 54 -8.82 -1.70 12.75
C GLN A 54 -7.29 -1.87 12.66
N CYS A 55 -6.60 -0.97 11.95
CA CYS A 55 -5.18 -1.11 11.67
C CYS A 55 -4.31 -0.55 12.81
N GLU A 56 -3.74 -1.43 13.64
CA GLU A 56 -2.96 -1.08 14.84
C GLU A 56 -1.66 -0.31 14.53
N GLY A 57 -1.03 -0.56 13.38
CA GLY A 57 0.23 0.07 12.98
C GLY A 57 0.11 1.48 12.40
N VAL A 58 -1.10 2.06 12.40
CA VAL A 58 -1.38 3.39 11.83
C VAL A 58 -2.02 4.29 12.87
N ASN A 59 -1.58 5.56 12.93
CA ASN A 59 -2.09 6.51 13.91
C ASN A 59 -3.58 6.79 13.72
N THR A 60 -4.38 6.56 14.77
CA THR A 60 -5.84 6.73 14.76
C THR A 60 -6.29 8.16 14.47
N GLN A 61 -5.44 9.17 14.71
CA GLN A 61 -5.72 10.56 14.34
C GLN A 61 -5.88 10.77 12.83
N ARG A 62 -5.45 9.82 11.99
CA ARG A 62 -5.67 9.86 10.54
C ARG A 62 -7.08 9.45 10.13
N GLN A 63 -7.80 8.70 10.97
CA GLN A 63 -9.12 8.16 10.65
C GLN A 63 -10.14 9.21 10.16
N PRO A 64 -10.31 10.39 10.79
CA PRO A 64 -11.23 11.41 10.26
C PRO A 64 -10.79 11.92 8.88
N ILE A 65 -9.49 12.10 8.65
CA ILE A 65 -8.94 12.55 7.35
C ILE A 65 -9.23 11.52 6.27
N LEU A 66 -9.02 10.23 6.57
CA LEU A 66 -9.28 9.13 5.65
C LEU A 66 -10.77 9.00 5.36
N ARG A 67 -11.65 9.13 6.36
CA ARG A 67 -13.12 9.13 6.17
C ARG A 67 -13.55 10.23 5.23
N GLU A 68 -13.10 11.45 5.49
CA GLU A 68 -13.45 12.62 4.67
C GLU A 68 -12.98 12.42 3.22
N ALA A 69 -11.78 11.88 3.01
CA ALA A 69 -11.29 11.61 1.67
C ALA A 69 -12.14 10.58 0.90
N LEU A 70 -12.68 9.57 1.59
CA LEU A 70 -13.59 8.59 0.99
C LEU A 70 -14.98 9.19 0.75
N ASP A 71 -15.50 10.01 1.66
CA ASP A 71 -16.76 10.75 1.43
C ASP A 71 -16.66 11.63 0.18
N MET A 72 -15.53 12.32 0.02
CA MET A 72 -15.25 13.13 -1.16
C MET A 72 -15.17 12.27 -2.44
N HIS A 73 -14.65 11.05 -2.37
CA HIS A 73 -14.67 10.13 -3.51
C HIS A 73 -16.11 9.78 -3.92
N LEU A 74 -16.94 9.39 -2.94
CA LEU A 74 -18.31 8.91 -3.16
C LEU A 74 -19.21 9.98 -3.79
N VAL A 75 -19.01 11.26 -3.45
CA VAL A 75 -19.77 12.37 -4.04
C VAL A 75 -19.13 12.95 -5.31
N GLY A 76 -18.04 12.36 -5.82
CA GLY A 76 -17.38 12.79 -7.05
C GLY A 76 -16.38 13.95 -6.90
N ASN A 77 -16.08 14.38 -5.68
CA ASN A 77 -15.08 15.42 -5.36
C ASN A 77 -13.65 14.84 -5.38
N TYR A 78 -13.21 14.39 -6.55
CA TYR A 78 -11.96 13.63 -6.70
C TYR A 78 -10.68 14.44 -6.40
N TYR A 79 -10.67 15.76 -6.63
CA TYR A 79 -9.53 16.61 -6.24
C TYR A 79 -9.29 16.55 -4.73
N SER A 80 -10.35 16.76 -3.94
CA SER A 80 -10.28 16.72 -2.48
C SER A 80 -9.87 15.34 -1.97
N SER A 81 -10.52 14.29 -2.48
CA SER A 81 -10.19 12.90 -2.12
C SER A 81 -8.71 12.58 -2.39
N THR A 82 -8.25 12.82 -3.62
CA THR A 82 -6.87 12.50 -4.03
C THR A 82 -5.85 13.32 -3.26
N ALA A 83 -6.08 14.62 -3.07
CA ALA A 83 -5.16 15.49 -2.32
C ALA A 83 -5.01 15.03 -0.86
N LEU A 84 -6.13 14.76 -0.17
CA LEU A 84 -6.12 14.28 1.21
C LEU A 84 -5.33 12.97 1.33
N LEU A 85 -5.62 11.97 0.50
CA LEU A 85 -4.96 10.65 0.54
C LEU A 85 -3.46 10.75 0.21
N MET A 86 -3.08 11.51 -0.82
CA MET A 86 -1.67 11.68 -1.21
C MET A 86 -0.84 12.38 -0.14
N CYS A 87 -1.43 13.33 0.58
CA CYS A 87 -0.79 13.96 1.73
C CYS A 87 -0.52 12.96 2.86
N GLN A 88 -1.40 11.97 3.09
CA GLN A 88 -1.25 10.98 4.15
C GLN A 88 -0.22 9.88 3.86
N LEU A 89 0.07 9.61 2.59
CA LEU A 89 0.78 8.40 2.16
C LEU A 89 2.15 8.21 2.83
N TYR A 90 3.01 9.24 2.85
CA TYR A 90 4.29 9.17 3.58
C TYR A 90 4.13 9.10 5.09
N GLY A 91 3.12 9.78 5.65
CA GLY A 91 2.84 9.72 7.08
C GLY A 91 2.49 8.30 7.53
N ILE A 92 1.66 7.60 6.77
CA ILE A 92 1.29 6.21 7.05
C ILE A 92 2.50 5.28 6.95
N ILE A 93 3.35 5.43 5.94
CA ILE A 93 4.61 4.66 5.85
C ILE A 93 5.48 4.86 7.09
N VAL A 94 5.56 6.09 7.60
CA VAL A 94 6.31 6.40 8.82
C VAL A 94 5.67 5.77 10.06
N ASP A 95 4.35 5.83 10.20
CA ASP A 95 3.64 5.17 11.31
C ASP A 95 3.94 3.66 11.35
N ILE A 96 3.81 2.99 10.19
CA ILE A 96 4.09 1.56 10.05
C ILE A 96 5.55 1.26 10.35
N SER A 97 6.47 2.10 9.88
CA SER A 97 7.91 1.96 10.17
C SER A 97 8.21 2.06 11.66
N HIS A 98 7.59 2.99 12.38
CA HIS A 98 7.75 3.11 13.83
C HIS A 98 7.12 1.92 14.56
N TYR A 99 5.95 1.44 14.11
CA TYR A 99 5.32 0.26 14.67
C TYR A 99 6.23 -0.97 14.52
N ALA A 100 6.80 -1.21 13.34
CA ALA A 100 7.74 -2.30 13.11
C ALA A 100 8.97 -2.21 14.03
N GLN A 101 9.58 -1.04 14.13
CA GLN A 101 10.75 -0.80 14.99
C GLN A 101 10.44 -1.04 16.47
N ASN A 102 9.32 -0.53 16.98
CA ASN A 102 8.89 -0.73 18.37
C ASN A 102 8.61 -2.21 18.70
N ASN A 103 8.41 -3.04 17.69
CA ASN A 103 8.20 -4.48 17.83
C ASN A 103 9.42 -5.31 17.41
N ASN A 104 10.59 -4.68 17.24
CA ASN A 104 11.84 -5.32 16.82
C ASN A 104 11.72 -6.08 15.49
N ILE A 105 10.86 -5.61 14.59
CA ILE A 105 10.68 -6.16 13.24
C ILE A 105 11.51 -5.31 12.29
N SER A 106 12.53 -5.93 11.69
CA SER A 106 13.38 -5.29 10.70
C SER A 106 14.07 -6.33 9.83
N ILE A 107 14.43 -5.95 8.62
CA ILE A 107 15.31 -6.75 7.76
C ILE A 107 16.78 -6.62 8.19
N SER A 108 17.59 -7.63 7.86
CA SER A 108 19.03 -7.59 8.11
C SER A 108 19.74 -6.48 7.30
N ALA A 109 20.91 -6.03 7.77
CA ALA A 109 21.71 -5.05 7.04
C ALA A 109 22.14 -5.54 5.64
N GLU A 110 22.45 -6.84 5.52
CA GLU A 110 22.75 -7.47 4.24
C GLU A 110 21.55 -7.39 3.29
N TYR A 111 20.35 -7.74 3.76
CA TYR A 111 19.16 -7.70 2.93
C TYR A 111 18.77 -6.28 2.55
N LYS A 112 18.93 -5.33 3.48
CA LYS A 112 18.77 -3.88 3.24
C LYS A 112 19.66 -3.39 2.08
N ASN A 113 20.91 -3.83 2.03
CA ASN A 113 21.82 -3.47 0.94
C ASN A 113 21.40 -4.09 -0.40
N LEU A 114 20.90 -5.33 -0.38
CA LEU A 114 20.39 -6.02 -1.57
C LEU A 114 19.20 -5.27 -2.18
N ILE A 115 18.19 -4.94 -1.36
CA ILE A 115 16.99 -4.22 -1.86
C ILE A 115 17.33 -2.79 -2.29
N ALA A 116 18.27 -2.11 -1.62
CA ALA A 116 18.70 -0.78 -2.02
C ALA A 116 19.33 -0.80 -3.44
N LYS A 117 20.14 -1.83 -3.72
CA LYS A 117 20.73 -2.05 -5.05
C LYS A 117 19.65 -2.40 -6.09
N HIS A 118 18.73 -3.31 -5.75
CA HIS A 118 17.66 -3.76 -6.65
C HIS A 118 16.77 -2.59 -7.10
N TYR A 119 16.28 -1.82 -6.14
CA TYR A 119 15.42 -0.65 -6.40
C TYR A 119 16.21 0.63 -6.73
N LYS A 120 17.53 0.55 -6.90
CA LYS A 120 18.41 1.67 -7.31
C LYS A 120 18.26 2.90 -6.41
N ILE A 121 18.18 2.69 -5.10
CA ILE A 121 18.11 3.76 -4.10
C ILE A 121 19.54 4.09 -3.66
N GLU A 122 19.89 5.37 -3.68
CA GLU A 122 21.13 5.85 -3.07
C GLU A 122 21.16 5.48 -1.58
N GLU A 123 22.29 4.97 -1.09
CA GLU A 123 22.41 4.42 0.27
C GLU A 123 21.90 5.38 1.35
N HIS A 124 22.23 6.67 1.27
CA HIS A 124 21.78 7.67 2.23
C HIS A 124 20.26 7.94 2.19
N LYS A 125 19.56 7.53 1.12
CA LYS A 125 18.10 7.67 0.94
C LYS A 125 17.32 6.44 1.37
N ILE A 126 17.97 5.34 1.75
CA ILE A 126 17.26 4.12 2.18
C ILE A 126 16.39 4.38 3.43
N ASN A 127 16.76 5.37 4.25
CA ASN A 127 15.99 5.75 5.44
C ASN A 127 14.98 6.89 5.18
N SER A 128 14.86 7.39 3.95
CA SER A 128 13.76 8.29 3.54
C SER A 128 12.42 7.58 3.65
N GLU A 129 11.31 8.30 3.59
CA GLU A 129 9.96 7.72 3.62
C GLU A 129 9.77 6.71 2.49
N LYS A 130 10.27 7.03 1.29
CA LYS A 130 10.27 6.09 0.16
C LYS A 130 11.11 4.84 0.43
N GLY A 131 12.30 5.01 1.03
CA GLY A 131 13.18 3.89 1.37
C GLY A 131 12.65 3.04 2.53
N LYS A 132 11.93 3.64 3.48
CA LYS A 132 11.20 2.94 4.55
C LYS A 132 10.11 2.04 3.96
N PHE A 133 9.31 2.54 3.02
CA PHE A 133 8.32 1.71 2.33
C PHE A 133 8.96 0.47 1.67
N ILE A 134 10.08 0.65 0.98
CA ILE A 134 10.79 -0.44 0.29
C ILE A 134 11.38 -1.46 1.27
N GLN A 135 11.87 -1.01 2.44
CA GLN A 135 12.27 -1.93 3.50
C GLN A 135 11.08 -2.69 4.08
N LEU A 136 9.96 -2.01 4.31
CA LEU A 136 8.76 -2.61 4.88
C LEU A 136 8.13 -3.63 3.95
N SER A 137 8.07 -3.37 2.63
CA SER A 137 7.49 -4.29 1.65
C SER A 137 8.27 -5.58 1.48
N ALA A 138 9.52 -5.63 1.97
CA ALA A 138 10.34 -6.83 2.01
C ALA A 138 10.17 -7.68 3.29
N ILE A 139 9.35 -7.22 4.25
CA ILE A 139 9.09 -7.93 5.52
C ILE A 139 8.07 -9.07 5.39
N PRO A 140 6.94 -8.93 4.68
CA PRO A 140 5.93 -10.00 4.60
C PRO A 140 6.50 -11.33 4.11
N GLU A 141 6.15 -12.42 4.79
CA GLU A 141 6.66 -13.77 4.48
C GLU A 141 5.95 -14.45 3.30
N SER A 142 4.77 -13.95 2.91
CA SER A 142 3.97 -14.45 1.79
C SER A 142 3.74 -13.38 0.72
N GLY A 143 3.38 -13.82 -0.49
CA GLY A 143 3.04 -12.90 -1.58
C GLY A 143 4.24 -12.15 -2.18
N ALA A 144 5.45 -12.71 -2.15
CA ALA A 144 6.67 -12.05 -2.61
C ALA A 144 6.55 -11.43 -4.02
N LEU A 145 5.92 -12.12 -4.98
CA LEU A 145 5.69 -11.57 -6.33
C LEU A 145 4.71 -10.39 -6.34
N LEU A 146 3.68 -10.43 -5.49
CA LEU A 146 2.74 -9.33 -5.34
C LEU A 146 3.43 -8.11 -4.72
N TRP A 147 4.20 -8.33 -3.65
CA TRP A 147 4.94 -7.25 -2.99
C TRP A 147 6.01 -6.64 -3.88
N GLU A 148 6.67 -7.44 -4.73
CA GLU A 148 7.59 -6.94 -5.75
C GLU A 148 6.85 -6.01 -6.73
N ALA A 149 5.74 -6.46 -7.32
CA ALA A 149 4.96 -5.66 -8.27
C ALA A 149 4.39 -4.37 -7.64
N VAL A 150 3.89 -4.47 -6.41
CA VAL A 150 3.38 -3.32 -5.63
C VAL A 150 4.50 -2.34 -5.33
N THR A 151 5.67 -2.82 -4.92
CA THR A 151 6.81 -1.98 -4.60
C THR A 151 7.31 -1.25 -5.83
N GLU A 152 7.44 -1.95 -6.96
CA GLU A 152 7.83 -1.35 -8.23
C GLU A 152 6.82 -0.26 -8.66
N TYR A 153 5.52 -0.56 -8.59
CA TYR A 153 4.47 0.40 -8.94
C TYR A 153 4.52 1.65 -8.06
N LEU A 154 4.48 1.50 -6.72
CA LEU A 154 4.51 2.65 -5.82
C LEU A 154 5.81 3.44 -6.01
N GLN A 155 6.96 2.78 -6.17
CA GLN A 155 8.24 3.45 -6.34
C GLN A 155 8.29 4.30 -7.62
N ASN A 156 7.82 3.75 -8.74
CA ASN A 156 8.04 4.28 -10.08
C ASN A 156 6.89 5.14 -10.60
N GLU A 157 5.68 4.94 -10.11
CA GLU A 157 4.48 5.63 -10.59
C GLU A 157 3.91 6.61 -9.55
N ILE A 158 3.97 6.30 -8.25
CA ILE A 158 3.32 7.12 -7.20
C ILE A 158 4.31 8.00 -6.43
N LEU A 159 5.40 7.42 -5.95
CA LEU A 159 6.46 8.04 -5.12
C LEU A 159 7.63 8.56 -5.95
N CYS A 160 7.40 8.82 -7.24
CA CYS A 160 8.39 9.37 -8.13
C CYS A 160 8.16 10.88 -8.36
N SER A 161 9.19 11.56 -8.84
CA SER A 161 9.13 12.97 -9.24
C SER A 161 9.22 13.13 -10.76
N SER A 162 8.61 12.21 -11.52
CA SER A 162 8.64 12.24 -12.99
C SER A 162 7.94 13.48 -13.55
N GLU A 163 8.52 14.09 -14.59
CA GLU A 163 7.93 15.21 -15.35
C GLU A 163 7.05 14.75 -16.52
N SER A 164 6.88 13.45 -16.71
CA SER A 164 6.12 12.89 -17.83
C SER A 164 4.63 13.25 -17.72
N LYS A 165 4.17 14.21 -18.52
CA LYS A 165 2.75 14.58 -18.60
C LYS A 165 1.85 13.41 -18.99
N LYS A 166 2.35 12.48 -19.82
CA LYS A 166 1.63 11.23 -20.15
C LYS A 166 1.37 10.40 -18.89
N ARG A 167 2.34 10.31 -17.98
CA ARG A 167 2.17 9.62 -16.70
C ARG A 167 1.15 10.35 -15.81
N TRP A 168 1.21 11.67 -15.77
CA TRP A 168 0.28 12.50 -14.98
C TRP A 168 -1.17 12.41 -15.44
N MET A 169 -1.44 11.91 -16.64
CA MET A 169 -2.82 11.66 -17.09
C MET A 169 -3.50 10.52 -16.33
N HIS A 170 -2.71 9.59 -15.80
CA HIS A 170 -3.22 8.35 -15.22
C HIS A 170 -2.70 8.04 -13.82
N GLN A 171 -1.64 8.69 -13.35
CA GLN A 171 -1.01 8.36 -12.07
C GLN A 171 -1.02 9.57 -11.12
N PRO A 172 -1.48 9.40 -9.87
CA PRO A 172 -1.46 10.48 -8.89
C PRO A 172 -0.08 10.56 -8.25
N LEU A 173 0.84 11.30 -8.86
CA LEU A 173 2.20 11.40 -8.35
C LEU A 173 2.18 12.24 -7.08
N ARG A 174 2.43 11.59 -5.94
CA ARG A 174 2.31 12.19 -4.62
C ARG A 174 3.10 13.50 -4.52
N ASN A 175 4.38 13.48 -4.90
CA ASN A 175 5.24 14.67 -4.79
C ASN A 175 4.76 15.81 -5.69
N LYS A 176 4.33 15.49 -6.92
CA LYS A 176 3.84 16.50 -7.87
C LYS A 176 2.52 17.11 -7.43
N ILE A 177 1.61 16.32 -6.85
CA ILE A 177 0.36 16.82 -6.29
C ILE A 177 0.62 17.68 -5.06
N CYS A 178 1.40 17.19 -4.09
CA CYS A 178 1.66 17.92 -2.84
C CYS A 178 2.47 19.21 -3.05
N HIS A 179 3.25 19.32 -4.12
CA HIS A 179 3.93 20.57 -4.51
C HIS A 179 3.11 21.47 -5.45
N GLY A 180 1.89 21.06 -5.82
CA GLY A 180 1.02 21.84 -6.70
C GLY A 180 1.45 21.87 -8.17
N GLU A 181 2.28 20.92 -8.61
CA GLU A 181 2.78 20.84 -9.98
C GLU A 181 1.85 20.02 -10.90
N GLN A 182 1.38 18.87 -10.43
CA GLN A 182 0.35 18.09 -11.12
C GLN A 182 -1.01 18.68 -10.75
N LEU A 183 -1.72 19.25 -11.72
CA LEU A 183 -3.01 19.95 -11.51
C LEU A 183 -4.22 19.19 -12.07
N ASN A 184 -4.01 18.11 -12.81
CA ASN A 184 -5.04 17.34 -13.51
C ASN A 184 -5.46 16.06 -12.75
N PHE A 185 -5.25 16.01 -11.43
CA PHE A 185 -5.45 14.80 -10.62
C PHE A 185 -6.88 14.61 -10.12
N GLY A 186 -7.83 15.46 -10.50
CA GLY A 186 -9.23 15.40 -10.06
C GLY A 186 -10.10 14.42 -10.83
N THR A 187 -9.60 13.22 -11.13
CA THR A 187 -10.36 12.19 -11.86
C THR A 187 -10.70 11.01 -10.94
N LYS A 188 -11.75 10.25 -11.31
CA LYS A 188 -12.11 9.02 -10.60
C LYS A 188 -10.94 8.02 -10.56
N GLU A 189 -10.19 7.90 -11.65
CA GLU A 189 -9.01 7.03 -11.75
C GLU A 189 -7.95 7.40 -10.72
N HIS A 190 -7.58 8.69 -10.64
CA HIS A 190 -6.60 9.17 -9.67
C HIS A 190 -7.04 8.94 -8.23
N SER A 191 -8.31 9.24 -7.93
CA SER A 191 -8.86 9.05 -6.60
C SER A 191 -8.92 7.58 -6.20
N LEU A 192 -9.33 6.66 -7.08
CA LEU A 192 -9.28 5.23 -6.80
C LEU A 192 -7.85 4.71 -6.61
N LYS A 193 -6.90 5.13 -7.45
CA LYS A 193 -5.48 4.78 -7.27
C LYS A 193 -4.95 5.26 -5.92
N ALA A 194 -5.35 6.45 -5.49
CA ALA A 194 -5.00 6.97 -4.16
C ALA A 194 -5.59 6.10 -3.04
N ILE A 195 -6.86 5.71 -3.14
CA ILE A 195 -7.53 4.81 -2.19
C ILE A 195 -6.80 3.47 -2.12
N LEU A 196 -6.50 2.86 -3.27
CA LEU A 196 -5.79 1.58 -3.36
C LEU A 196 -4.37 1.67 -2.77
N CYS A 197 -3.67 2.78 -2.96
CA CYS A 197 -2.36 2.98 -2.32
C CYS A 197 -2.46 2.97 -0.80
N ILE A 198 -3.49 3.62 -0.23
CA ILE A 198 -3.73 3.59 1.22
C ILE A 198 -4.09 2.18 1.67
N ASP A 199 -4.94 1.48 0.92
CA ASP A 199 -5.34 0.12 1.25
C ASP A 199 -4.16 -0.86 1.26
N ILE A 200 -3.25 -0.74 0.28
CA ILE A 200 -1.98 -1.49 0.23
C ILE A 200 -1.15 -1.23 1.50
N LEU A 201 -1.03 0.02 1.95
CA LEU A 201 -0.29 0.35 3.17
C LEU A 201 -0.96 -0.21 4.42
N MET A 202 -2.29 -0.23 4.47
CA MET A 202 -3.05 -0.83 5.57
C MET A 202 -2.86 -2.34 5.62
N ASN A 203 -2.80 -3.01 4.46
CA ASN A 203 -2.44 -4.41 4.36
C ASN A 203 -1.01 -4.67 4.84
N LEU A 204 -0.05 -3.85 4.41
CA LEU A 204 1.34 -3.96 4.85
C LEU A 204 1.46 -3.84 6.38
N SER A 205 0.76 -2.89 6.97
CA SER A 205 0.65 -2.72 8.41
C SER A 205 0.06 -3.97 9.10
N ASN A 206 -0.98 -4.58 8.52
CA ASN A 206 -1.58 -5.79 9.06
C ASN A 206 -0.63 -7.00 8.99
N GLU A 207 0.15 -7.16 7.93
CA GLU A 207 1.18 -8.20 7.84
C GLU A 207 2.25 -8.03 8.94
N ILE A 208 2.71 -6.80 9.17
CA ILE A 208 3.66 -6.50 10.24
C ILE A 208 3.02 -6.73 11.62
N TYR A 209 1.75 -6.39 11.79
CA TYR A 209 1.02 -6.66 13.02
C TYR A 209 0.95 -8.16 13.32
N LYS A 210 0.64 -9.01 12.33
CA LYS A 210 0.63 -10.48 12.50
C LYS A 210 1.99 -10.99 12.97
N LEU A 211 3.07 -10.54 12.34
CA LEU A 211 4.44 -10.89 12.75
C LEU A 211 4.72 -10.45 14.19
N SER A 212 4.29 -9.25 14.58
CA SER A 212 4.47 -8.76 15.96
C SER A 212 3.80 -9.65 17.01
N LYS A 213 2.67 -10.29 16.68
CA LYS A 213 2.00 -11.24 17.58
C LYS A 213 2.78 -12.56 17.69
N ILE A 214 3.33 -13.05 16.59
CA ILE A 214 4.16 -14.26 16.58
C ILE A 214 5.41 -14.04 17.44
N THR A 215 6.14 -12.94 17.21
CA THR A 215 7.36 -12.61 17.96
C THR A 215 7.10 -12.52 19.47
N ARG A 216 6.02 -11.87 19.91
CA ARG A 216 5.66 -11.78 21.34
C ARG A 216 5.36 -13.14 21.94
N ASN A 217 4.57 -13.98 21.27
CA ASN A 217 4.22 -15.31 21.75
C ASN A 217 5.46 -16.22 21.86
N SER A 218 6.44 -16.09 20.96
CA SER A 218 7.71 -16.83 21.05
C SER A 218 8.56 -16.42 22.24
N ILE A 219 8.58 -15.12 22.59
CA ILE A 219 9.31 -14.61 23.76
C ILE A 219 8.63 -15.05 25.06
N GLU A 220 7.31 -14.93 25.15
CA GLU A 220 6.55 -15.36 26.34
C GLU A 220 6.64 -16.87 26.57
N GLY A 221 6.66 -17.68 25.50
CA GLY A 221 6.84 -19.14 25.60
C GLY A 221 8.23 -19.59 26.08
N LEU A 222 9.26 -18.75 25.92
CA LEU A 222 10.61 -19.02 26.43
C LEU A 222 10.73 -18.74 27.94
N ASP A 223 9.94 -17.81 28.48
CA ASP A 223 9.96 -17.43 29.91
C ASP A 223 9.27 -18.46 30.83
N VAL A 224 8.45 -19.36 30.28
CA VAL A 224 7.81 -20.43 31.06
C VAL A 224 8.72 -21.67 31.23
N GLY A 225 9.82 -21.75 30.49
CA GLY A 225 10.74 -22.90 30.49
C GLY A 225 11.94 -22.81 31.46
N SER A 226 12.16 -21.66 32.09
CA SER A 226 13.36 -21.38 32.92
C SER A 226 13.12 -21.47 34.43
N ASN A 227 11.88 -21.70 34.89
CA ASN A 227 11.51 -21.80 36.31
C ASN A 227 11.20 -23.23 36.78
N ALA A 228 11.88 -24.23 36.24
CA ALA A 228 11.83 -25.60 36.77
C ALA A 228 13.22 -26.25 36.78
N GLN A 229 14.00 -26.01 37.83
CA GLN A 229 14.56 -27.03 38.73
C GLN A 229 15.68 -26.41 39.61
N ILE A 230 15.35 -26.23 40.89
CA ILE A 230 16.27 -26.24 42.03
C ILE A 230 16.30 -27.68 42.55
#